data_AF-A0A914J3C9-F1
#
_entry.id   AF-A0A914J3C9-F1
#
_cell.length_a   1.000
_cell.length_b   1.000
_cell.length_c   1.000
_cell.angle_alpha   90.00
_cell.angle_beta   90.00
_cell.angle_gamma   90.00
#
_symmetry.space_group_name_H-M   'P 1'
#
loop_
_entity.id
_entity.type
_entity.pdbx_description
1 polymer ?
#
loop_
_entity_poly.entity_id
_entity_poly.type
_entity_poly.pdbx_seq_one_letter_code
_entity_poly.pdbx_strand_id
1 'polypeptide(L)'
;MREAILRGPEDYSGACFVSITGKDTGKRRLADDRQMSQQDARLLQTAGGKYNNDVTVYRQLLKNEMLLMNRQPSLHKPIIMGHRARILEGRKALRMNYEPCKAYNADFDGAEMNIIVFYIQNVLGQVEARELADVGSSYLVPKDGTPILGLIQDHMVSDVLLTLRDTSLNKKDFTHLILAAFGNYTKRIILPPPTILLLLLLNFFS
;
A
#
# COMPACT_ATOMS: atom_id res chain seq x y z
N MET A 1 -17.19 1.12 11.14
CA MET A 1 -18.29 1.23 10.15
C MET A 1 -19.25 2.37 10.45
N ARG A 2 -19.72 2.55 11.70
CA ARG A 2 -20.56 3.71 12.07
C ARG A 2 -19.95 5.06 11.67
N GLU A 3 -18.66 5.24 11.97
CA GLU A 3 -17.92 6.46 11.59
C GLU A 3 -17.84 6.66 10.07
N ALA A 4 -17.71 5.58 9.29
CA ALA A 4 -17.67 5.67 7.83
C ALA A 4 -19.00 6.17 7.26
N ILE A 5 -20.13 5.76 7.85
CA ILE A 5 -21.46 6.30 7.47
C ILE A 5 -21.55 7.79 7.83
N LEU A 6 -21.04 8.20 9.00
CA LEU A 6 -21.09 9.59 9.44
C LEU A 6 -20.20 10.54 8.62
N ARG A 7 -19.10 10.03 8.06
CA ARG A 7 -18.24 10.76 7.11
C ARG A 7 -18.89 10.92 5.73
N GLY A 8 -19.86 10.07 5.38
CA GLY A 8 -20.57 10.16 4.11
C GLY A 8 -19.73 9.72 2.90
N PRO A 9 -20.18 10.03 1.67
CA PRO A 9 -19.58 9.56 0.43
C PRO A 9 -18.39 10.41 -0.07
N GLU A 10 -18.30 11.68 0.35
CA GLU A 10 -17.32 12.64 -0.18
C GLU A 10 -15.97 12.57 0.55
N ASP A 11 -15.99 12.32 1.86
CA ASP A 11 -14.77 12.24 2.67
C ASP A 11 -14.08 10.87 2.53
N TYR A 12 -12.74 10.89 2.46
CA TYR A 12 -11.93 9.67 2.49
C TYR A 12 -12.21 8.87 3.77
N SER A 13 -12.26 7.54 3.65
CA SER A 13 -12.64 6.56 4.69
C SER A 13 -14.12 6.60 5.06
N GLY A 14 -14.94 7.21 4.20
CA GLY A 14 -16.38 7.25 4.29
C GLY A 14 -17.07 6.02 3.68
N ALA A 15 -18.38 6.14 3.50
CA ALA A 15 -19.22 5.11 2.88
C ALA A 15 -20.20 5.71 1.88
N CYS A 16 -20.43 4.97 0.80
CA CYS A 16 -21.26 5.43 -0.30
C CYS A 16 -22.66 4.82 -0.29
N PHE A 17 -22.78 3.55 0.13
CA PHE A 17 -24.05 2.83 0.11
C PHE A 17 -24.28 1.99 1.35
N VAL A 18 -25.54 1.75 1.66
CA VAL A 18 -26.00 0.81 2.70
C VAL A 18 -27.09 -0.08 2.13
N SER A 19 -27.03 -1.37 2.44
CA SER A 19 -28.03 -2.37 2.07
C SER A 19 -28.45 -3.15 3.31
N ILE A 20 -29.73 -3.50 3.42
CA ILE A 20 -30.25 -4.37 4.48
C ILE A 20 -30.62 -5.70 3.83
N THR A 21 -29.93 -6.76 4.26
CA THR A 21 -30.12 -8.14 3.83
C THR A 21 -31.53 -8.58 4.20
N GLY A 22 -32.27 -9.16 3.25
CA GLY A 22 -33.64 -9.64 3.46
C GLY A 22 -34.76 -8.66 3.13
N LYS A 23 -34.46 -7.43 2.68
CA LYS A 23 -35.44 -6.54 2.03
C LYS A 23 -35.00 -6.27 0.60
N ASP A 24 -35.91 -6.43 -0.37
CA ASP A 24 -35.70 -6.13 -1.81
C ASP A 24 -35.45 -4.64 -2.11
N THR A 25 -35.13 -3.84 -1.10
CA THR A 25 -34.95 -2.38 -1.18
C THR A 25 -33.69 -1.95 -1.94
N GLY A 26 -32.89 -2.87 -2.47
CA GLY A 26 -31.67 -2.56 -3.23
C GLY A 26 -30.61 -1.80 -2.41
N LYS A 27 -29.58 -1.31 -3.09
CA LYS A 27 -28.52 -0.50 -2.47
C LYS A 27 -28.97 0.95 -2.35
N ARG A 28 -29.13 1.46 -1.14
CA ARG A 28 -29.46 2.88 -0.90
C ARG A 28 -28.18 3.70 -0.82
N ARG A 29 -28.10 4.79 -1.59
CA ARG A 29 -26.99 5.75 -1.52
C ARG A 29 -27.10 6.59 -0.24
N LEU A 30 -25.98 6.78 0.46
CA LEU A 30 -25.92 7.66 1.62
C LEU A 30 -26.02 9.12 1.17
N ALA A 31 -26.86 9.89 1.86
CA ALA A 31 -26.95 11.33 1.68
C ALA A 31 -25.79 12.03 2.40
N ASP A 32 -25.44 13.22 1.93
CA ASP A 32 -24.42 14.08 2.53
C ASP A 32 -24.96 14.89 3.75
N ASP A 33 -26.23 14.68 4.08
CA ASP A 33 -26.86 15.31 5.25
C ASP A 33 -26.54 14.52 6.52
N ARG A 34 -25.86 15.18 7.46
CA ARG A 34 -25.52 14.66 8.79
C ARG A 34 -26.69 14.07 9.55
N GLN A 35 -27.91 14.62 9.43
CA GLN A 35 -29.07 14.08 10.13
C GLN A 35 -29.48 12.71 9.56
N MET A 36 -29.48 12.59 8.23
CA MET A 36 -29.77 11.34 7.53
C MET A 36 -28.68 10.29 7.77
N SER A 37 -27.41 10.68 7.73
CA SER A 37 -26.29 9.78 8.05
C SER A 37 -26.36 9.27 9.50
N GLN A 38 -26.84 10.08 10.44
CA GLN A 38 -27.07 9.64 11.82
C GLN A 38 -28.21 8.63 11.94
N GLN A 39 -29.29 8.80 11.18
CA GLN A 39 -30.38 7.83 11.12
C GLN A 39 -29.89 6.49 10.55
N ASP A 40 -29.09 6.55 9.48
CA ASP A 40 -28.54 5.37 8.83
C ASP A 40 -27.50 4.67 9.71
N ALA A 41 -26.72 5.43 10.48
CA ALA A 41 -25.81 4.90 11.48
C ALA A 41 -26.54 4.16 12.63
N ARG A 42 -27.80 4.50 12.93
CA ARG A 42 -28.62 3.78 13.92
C ARG A 42 -29.05 2.41 13.41
N LEU A 43 -29.16 2.20 12.10
CA LEU A 43 -29.53 0.90 11.51
C LEU A 43 -28.51 -0.21 11.83
N LEU A 44 -27.25 0.18 12.11
CA LEU A 44 -26.19 -0.74 12.53
C LEU A 44 -26.37 -1.29 13.96
N GLN A 45 -27.27 -0.70 14.75
CA GLN A 45 -27.52 -1.08 16.13
C GLN A 45 -28.95 -1.63 16.27
N THR A 46 -29.08 -2.82 16.86
CA THR A 46 -30.37 -3.37 17.26
C THR A 46 -30.81 -2.72 18.57
N ALA A 47 -32.11 -2.72 18.88
CA ALA A 47 -32.68 -2.11 20.09
C ALA A 47 -32.06 -2.59 21.42
N GLY A 48 -31.35 -3.72 21.43
CA GLY A 48 -30.61 -4.25 22.59
C GLY A 48 -29.10 -3.92 22.62
N GLY A 49 -28.63 -2.95 21.82
CA GLY A 49 -27.22 -2.55 21.77
C GLY A 49 -26.27 -3.53 21.05
N LYS A 50 -26.80 -4.64 20.52
CA LYS A 50 -26.06 -5.59 19.67
C LYS A 50 -25.95 -5.05 18.24
N TYR A 51 -24.90 -5.45 17.53
CA TYR A 51 -24.72 -5.10 16.12
C TYR A 51 -25.72 -5.84 15.24
N ASN A 52 -26.29 -5.12 14.28
CA ASN A 52 -27.17 -5.71 13.28
C ASN A 52 -26.34 -6.29 12.12
N ASN A 53 -26.27 -7.62 12.04
CA ASN A 53 -25.51 -8.32 11.01
C ASN A 53 -26.21 -8.30 9.63
N ASP A 54 -27.48 -7.90 9.57
CA ASP A 54 -28.22 -7.84 8.32
C ASP A 54 -27.84 -6.61 7.50
N VAL A 55 -27.11 -5.64 8.06
CA VAL A 55 -26.75 -4.40 7.36
C VAL A 55 -25.35 -4.52 6.73
N THR A 56 -25.31 -4.40 5.40
CA THR A 56 -24.06 -4.30 4.63
C THR A 56 -23.76 -2.84 4.31
N VAL A 57 -22.56 -2.39 4.66
CA VAL A 57 -22.08 -1.02 4.38
C VAL A 57 -21.01 -1.07 3.29
N TYR A 58 -21.26 -0.39 2.18
CA TYR A 58 -20.30 -0.23 1.09
C TYR A 58 -19.44 0.99 1.35
N ARG A 59 -18.35 0.77 2.07
CA ARG A 59 -17.33 1.78 2.36
C ARG A 59 -16.39 2.00 1.18
N GLN A 60 -15.70 3.13 1.20
CA GLN A 60 -14.57 3.37 0.32
C GLN A 60 -13.39 2.44 0.64
N LEU A 61 -12.49 2.31 -0.33
CA LEU A 61 -11.22 1.59 -0.17
C LEU A 61 -10.37 2.26 0.92
N LEU A 62 -9.76 1.46 1.78
CA LEU A 62 -8.90 1.91 2.87
C LEU A 62 -7.43 1.61 2.58
N LYS A 63 -6.57 2.27 3.35
CA LYS A 63 -5.13 2.00 3.34
C LYS A 63 -4.84 0.55 3.75
N ASN A 64 -3.84 -0.05 3.11
CA ASN A 64 -3.34 -1.42 3.30
C ASN A 64 -4.29 -2.54 2.86
N GLU A 65 -5.39 -2.23 2.18
CA GLU A 65 -6.22 -3.27 1.56
C GLU A 65 -5.56 -3.81 0.29
N MET A 66 -5.79 -5.09 -0.02
CA MET A 66 -5.25 -5.67 -1.24
C MET A 66 -6.07 -5.23 -2.45
N LEU A 67 -5.35 -4.97 -3.53
CA LEU A 67 -5.84 -4.61 -4.85
C LEU A 67 -5.10 -5.47 -5.86
N LEU A 68 -5.78 -5.96 -6.90
CA LEU A 68 -5.10 -6.59 -8.01
C LEU A 68 -4.83 -5.54 -9.08
N MET A 69 -3.62 -5.50 -9.62
CA MET A 69 -3.27 -4.63 -10.75
C MET A 69 -2.91 -5.47 -11.97
N ASN A 70 -3.37 -5.03 -13.14
CA ASN A 70 -3.12 -5.66 -14.43
C ASN A 70 -2.65 -4.63 -15.48
N ARG A 71 -1.72 -5.02 -16.35
CA ARG A 71 -1.37 -4.26 -17.57
C ARG A 71 -1.75 -5.07 -18.81
N GLN A 72 -2.48 -4.47 -19.74
CA GLN A 72 -2.85 -5.12 -21.01
C GLN A 72 -1.76 -4.87 -22.06
N PRO A 73 -1.41 -5.86 -22.93
CA PRO A 73 -1.91 -7.23 -23.05
C PRO A 73 -1.30 -8.24 -22.05
N SER A 74 -2.14 -9.11 -21.50
CA SER A 74 -1.74 -10.10 -20.50
C SER A 74 -1.21 -11.40 -21.15
N LEU A 75 0.09 -11.45 -21.49
CA LEU A 75 0.76 -12.62 -22.09
C LEU A 75 1.14 -13.74 -21.11
N HIS A 76 1.30 -13.45 -19.82
CA HIS A 76 1.77 -14.42 -18.82
C HIS A 76 1.17 -14.17 -17.43
N LYS A 77 1.14 -15.21 -16.59
CA LYS A 77 0.49 -15.23 -15.27
C LYS A 77 0.90 -14.10 -14.30
N PRO A 78 2.18 -13.66 -14.19
CA PRO A 78 2.57 -12.62 -13.24
C PRO A 78 2.22 -11.19 -13.69
N ILE A 79 1.40 -11.02 -14.73
CA ILE A 79 0.88 -9.69 -15.12
C ILE A 79 -0.30 -9.28 -14.22
N ILE A 80 -0.87 -10.19 -13.40
CA ILE A 80 -1.84 -9.81 -12.36
C ILE A 80 -1.21 -10.09 -11.00
N MET A 81 -0.94 -9.03 -10.24
CA MET A 81 -0.37 -9.12 -8.89
C MET A 81 -1.14 -8.26 -7.89
N GLY A 82 -1.10 -8.69 -6.63
CA GLY A 82 -1.69 -8.07 -5.47
C GLY A 82 -0.79 -6.98 -4.90
N HIS A 83 -1.29 -5.76 -4.87
CA HIS A 83 -0.65 -4.59 -4.28
C HIS A 83 -1.44 -4.11 -3.08
N ARG A 84 -0.73 -3.54 -2.10
CA ARG A 84 -1.38 -2.86 -0.97
C ARG A 84 -1.74 -1.43 -1.34
N ALA A 85 -3.00 -1.08 -1.14
CA ALA A 85 -3.51 0.25 -1.39
C ALA A 85 -2.85 1.29 -0.48
N ARG A 86 -2.31 2.36 -1.07
CA ARG A 86 -1.93 3.59 -0.37
C ARG A 86 -2.58 4.77 -1.05
N ILE A 87 -3.40 5.48 -0.30
CA ILE A 87 -4.18 6.60 -0.83
C ILE A 87 -3.35 7.87 -0.69
N LEU A 88 -3.22 8.58 -1.82
CA LEU A 88 -2.44 9.80 -1.96
C LEU A 88 -3.38 10.91 -2.40
N GLU A 89 -3.62 11.87 -1.52
CA GLU A 89 -4.48 13.01 -1.81
C GLU A 89 -3.82 13.95 -2.85
N GLY A 90 -4.64 14.55 -3.72
CA GLY A 90 -4.17 15.49 -4.75
C GLY A 90 -3.47 14.87 -5.96
N ARG A 91 -3.45 13.54 -6.10
CA ARG A 91 -2.88 12.84 -7.27
C ARG A 91 -3.99 12.26 -8.14
N LYS A 92 -3.87 12.46 -9.46
CA LYS A 92 -4.82 11.95 -10.47
C LYS A 92 -4.34 10.66 -11.15
N ALA A 93 -3.06 10.36 -11.08
CA ALA A 93 -2.44 9.19 -11.71
C ALA A 93 -2.04 8.14 -10.66
N LEU A 94 -2.07 6.87 -11.07
CA LEU A 94 -1.59 5.77 -10.26
C LEU A 94 -0.08 5.86 -10.07
N ARG A 95 0.40 5.50 -8.88
CA ARG A 95 1.83 5.45 -8.55
C ARG A 95 2.17 4.08 -7.99
N MET A 96 3.27 3.52 -8.47
CA MET A 96 3.81 2.24 -8.04
C MET A 96 5.33 2.34 -7.91
N ASN A 97 5.94 1.37 -7.24
CA ASN A 97 7.39 1.27 -7.17
C ASN A 97 7.95 0.81 -8.55
N TYR A 98 9.21 1.15 -8.84
CA TYR A 98 9.92 0.72 -10.05
C TYR A 98 10.21 -0.77 -10.09
N GLU A 99 10.36 -1.40 -8.92
CA GLU A 99 10.69 -2.82 -8.77
C GLU A 99 9.77 -3.78 -9.55
N PRO A 100 8.43 -3.69 -9.45
CA PRO A 100 7.52 -4.52 -10.23
C PRO A 100 7.37 -4.12 -11.70
N CYS A 101 7.93 -2.99 -12.15
CA CYS A 101 7.69 -2.50 -13.52
C CYS A 101 8.21 -3.46 -14.58
N LYS A 102 9.32 -4.16 -14.31
CA LYS A 102 9.84 -5.20 -15.20
C LYS A 102 8.84 -6.36 -15.38
N ALA A 103 8.11 -6.74 -14.33
CA ALA A 103 7.10 -7.80 -14.39
C ALA A 103 5.86 -7.38 -15.20
N TYR A 104 5.48 -6.11 -15.12
CA TYR A 104 4.42 -5.53 -15.96
C TYR A 104 4.89 -5.12 -17.35
N ASN A 105 6.19 -5.15 -17.62
CA ASN A 105 6.83 -4.55 -18.79
C ASN A 105 6.52 -3.03 -18.97
N ALA A 106 6.33 -2.31 -17.86
CA ALA A 106 5.88 -0.92 -17.85
C ALA A 106 7.04 0.09 -17.94
N ASP A 107 6.84 1.15 -18.73
CA ASP A 107 7.81 2.16 -19.16
C ASP A 107 7.46 3.61 -18.76
N PHE A 108 6.35 3.83 -18.05
CA PHE A 108 5.91 5.13 -17.50
C PHE A 108 5.83 6.30 -18.51
N ASP A 109 5.61 6.02 -19.78
CA ASP A 109 5.50 6.99 -20.87
C ASP A 109 4.04 7.45 -21.16
N GLY A 110 3.09 6.98 -20.36
CA GLY A 110 1.65 7.17 -20.57
C GLY A 110 0.83 5.88 -20.57
N ALA A 111 1.47 4.72 -20.33
CA ALA A 111 0.79 3.44 -20.21
C ALA A 111 -0.32 3.43 -19.15
N GLU A 112 -1.48 2.89 -19.51
CA GLU A 112 -2.61 2.67 -18.60
C GLU A 112 -2.51 1.30 -17.91
N MET A 113 -2.94 1.26 -16.65
CA MET A 113 -3.02 0.03 -15.86
C MET A 113 -4.39 -0.08 -15.21
N ASN A 114 -4.92 -1.29 -15.20
CA ASN A 114 -6.21 -1.60 -14.62
C ASN A 114 -6.07 -1.98 -13.14
N ILE A 115 -6.88 -1.36 -12.29
CA ILE A 115 -7.07 -1.79 -10.91
C ILE A 115 -8.33 -2.62 -10.81
N ILE A 116 -8.17 -3.85 -10.34
CA ILE A 116 -9.21 -4.82 -10.17
C ILE A 116 -9.55 -4.90 -8.68
N VAL A 117 -10.57 -4.14 -8.27
CA VAL A 117 -11.10 -4.12 -6.88
C VAL A 117 -12.24 -5.13 -6.71
N PHE A 118 -13.03 -5.36 -7.76
CA PHE A 118 -14.29 -6.09 -7.68
C PHE A 118 -14.15 -7.57 -7.29
N TYR A 119 -13.03 -8.20 -7.62
CA TYR A 119 -12.78 -9.62 -7.31
C TYR A 119 -12.38 -9.86 -5.85
N ILE A 120 -12.14 -8.80 -5.07
CA ILE A 120 -11.61 -8.85 -3.70
C ILE A 120 -12.61 -8.24 -2.70
N GLN A 121 -13.91 -8.32 -3.01
CA GLN A 121 -14.98 -7.83 -2.13
C GLN A 121 -15.20 -8.75 -0.92
N ASN A 122 -14.80 -10.01 -1.04
CA ASN A 122 -14.91 -10.99 0.05
C ASN A 122 -13.58 -11.10 0.82
N VAL A 123 -13.69 -11.48 2.10
CA VAL A 123 -12.54 -11.72 2.96
C VAL A 123 -11.63 -12.82 2.39
N LEU A 124 -12.21 -13.87 1.81
CA LEU A 124 -11.43 -14.94 1.16
C LEU A 124 -10.59 -14.40 -0.01
N GLY A 125 -11.18 -13.55 -0.86
CA GLY A 125 -10.44 -12.92 -1.95
C GLY A 125 -9.30 -12.02 -1.44
N GLN A 126 -9.50 -11.29 -0.34
CA GLN A 126 -8.44 -10.47 0.29
C GLN A 126 -7.29 -11.35 0.78
N VAL A 127 -7.60 -12.51 1.36
CA VAL A 127 -6.60 -13.46 1.83
C VAL A 127 -5.87 -14.12 0.65
N GLU A 128 -6.57 -14.58 -0.38
CA GLU A 128 -5.95 -15.16 -1.57
C GLU A 128 -5.06 -14.15 -2.30
N ALA A 129 -5.53 -12.90 -2.44
CA ALA A 129 -4.74 -11.84 -3.04
C ALA A 129 -3.47 -11.52 -2.23
N ARG A 130 -3.54 -11.64 -0.90
CA ARG A 130 -2.43 -11.39 0.02
C ARG A 130 -1.43 -12.54 0.11
N GLU A 131 -1.89 -13.77 0.06
CA GLU A 131 -1.04 -14.94 0.29
C GLU A 131 -0.56 -15.57 -1.02
N LEU A 132 -1.41 -15.60 -2.05
CA LEU A 132 -1.10 -16.26 -3.32
C LEU A 132 -0.66 -15.29 -4.40
N ALA A 133 -1.37 -14.16 -4.53
CA ALA A 133 -1.15 -13.23 -5.64
C ALA A 133 -0.29 -12.01 -5.26
N ASP A 134 0.24 -11.93 -4.04
CA ASP A 134 1.04 -10.78 -3.61
C ASP A 134 2.26 -10.58 -4.53
N VAL A 135 2.68 -9.33 -4.71
CA VAL A 135 3.88 -9.04 -5.51
C VAL A 135 5.07 -9.82 -4.96
N GLY A 136 5.20 -9.95 -3.64
CA GLY A 136 6.28 -10.71 -3.01
C GLY A 136 6.28 -12.21 -3.34
N SER A 137 5.12 -12.84 -3.54
CA SER A 137 5.03 -14.25 -3.93
C SER A 137 5.41 -14.47 -5.40
N SER A 138 5.36 -13.41 -6.21
CA SER A 138 5.65 -13.43 -7.65
C SER A 138 7.09 -13.02 -8.00
N TYR A 139 8.04 -13.18 -7.06
CA TYR A 139 9.44 -12.81 -7.24
C TYR A 139 10.15 -13.55 -8.37
N LEU A 140 9.80 -14.83 -8.60
CA LEU A 140 10.44 -15.69 -9.60
C LEU A 140 9.55 -15.91 -10.81
N VAL A 141 10.15 -15.94 -12.01
CA VAL A 141 9.45 -16.30 -13.24
C VAL A 141 9.17 -17.81 -13.22
N PRO A 142 7.91 -18.26 -13.43
CA PRO A 142 7.57 -19.69 -13.41
C PRO A 142 8.28 -20.54 -14.47
N LYS A 143 8.73 -19.92 -15.57
CA LYS A 143 9.38 -20.59 -16.69
C LYS A 143 10.79 -21.06 -16.34
N ASP A 144 11.63 -20.15 -15.85
CA ASP A 144 13.07 -20.37 -15.70
C ASP A 144 13.57 -20.16 -14.25
N GLY A 145 12.69 -19.77 -13.32
CA GLY A 145 13.06 -19.50 -11.92
C GLY A 145 13.94 -18.27 -11.73
N THR A 146 14.05 -17.40 -12.72
CA THR A 146 14.84 -16.16 -12.65
C THR A 146 14.08 -15.08 -11.86
N PRO A 147 14.78 -14.23 -11.09
CA PRO A 147 14.14 -13.13 -10.37
C PRO A 147 13.66 -12.06 -11.36
N ILE A 148 12.38 -11.68 -11.26
CA ILE A 148 11.78 -10.65 -12.12
C ILE A 148 11.69 -9.29 -11.43
N LEU A 149 11.57 -9.28 -10.10
CA LEU A 149 11.54 -8.08 -9.29
C LEU A 149 12.97 -7.63 -8.99
N GLY A 150 13.24 -6.34 -9.18
CA GLY A 150 14.54 -5.79 -8.86
C GLY A 150 14.61 -4.29 -9.07
N LEU A 151 15.57 -3.66 -8.39
CA LEU A 151 15.87 -2.25 -8.58
C LEU A 151 16.55 -2.03 -9.94
N ILE A 152 16.31 -0.88 -10.55
CA ILE A 152 16.82 -0.53 -11.88
C ILE A 152 17.47 0.87 -11.87
N GLN A 153 18.28 1.14 -12.89
CA GLN A 153 18.81 2.47 -13.22
C GLN A 153 19.51 3.17 -12.05
N ASP A 154 18.93 4.24 -11.52
CA ASP A 154 19.53 5.11 -10.51
C ASP A 154 19.86 4.38 -9.21
N HIS A 155 19.05 3.37 -8.86
CA HIS A 155 19.34 2.55 -7.69
C HIS A 155 20.63 1.76 -7.83
N MET A 156 20.92 1.23 -9.04
CA MET A 156 22.16 0.49 -9.30
C MET A 156 23.37 1.42 -9.23
N VAL A 157 23.25 2.63 -9.80
CA VAL A 157 24.31 3.63 -9.76
C VAL A 157 24.58 4.09 -8.34
N SER A 158 23.52 4.37 -7.57
CA SER A 158 23.63 4.78 -6.17
C SER A 158 24.24 3.68 -5.31
N ASP A 159 23.88 2.42 -5.53
CA ASP A 159 24.40 1.29 -4.74
C ASP A 159 25.90 1.11 -4.97
N VAL A 160 26.35 1.20 -6.23
CA VAL A 160 27.77 1.19 -6.55
C VAL A 160 28.48 2.37 -5.87
N LEU A 161 27.99 3.60 -6.04
CA LEU A 161 28.62 4.77 -5.43
C LEU A 161 28.69 4.71 -3.90
N LEU A 162 27.67 4.14 -3.25
CA LEU A 162 27.65 3.97 -1.79
C LEU A 162 28.57 2.86 -1.29
N THR A 163 28.82 1.82 -2.09
CA THR A 163 29.60 0.63 -1.72
C THR A 163 31.05 0.65 -2.20
N LEU A 164 31.45 1.68 -2.96
CA LEU A 164 32.86 1.91 -3.31
C LEU A 164 33.71 2.09 -2.04
N ARG A 165 34.95 1.57 -2.07
CA ARG A 165 35.89 1.63 -0.94
C ARG A 165 36.26 3.06 -0.54
N ASP A 166 36.23 3.98 -1.49
CA ASP A 166 36.60 5.38 -1.27
C ASP A 166 35.45 6.20 -0.67
N THR A 167 34.24 5.63 -0.58
CA THR A 167 33.08 6.28 0.00
C THR A 167 33.10 6.14 1.52
N SER A 168 33.40 7.24 2.21
CA SER A 168 33.28 7.34 3.67
C SER A 168 32.15 8.30 4.04
N LEU A 169 31.39 7.95 5.08
CA LEU A 169 30.25 8.75 5.54
C LEU A 169 30.50 9.26 6.96
N ASN A 170 30.23 10.54 7.17
CA ASN A 170 30.21 11.09 8.52
C ASN A 170 29.03 10.49 9.31
N LYS A 171 29.17 10.47 10.64
CA LYS A 171 28.12 9.98 11.54
C LYS A 171 26.77 10.65 11.28
N LYS A 172 26.76 11.95 11.01
CA LYS A 172 25.53 12.73 10.74
C LYS A 172 24.85 12.23 9.46
N ASP A 173 25.59 12.16 8.37
CA ASP A 173 25.08 11.76 7.05
C ASP A 173 24.62 10.30 7.06
N PHE A 174 25.42 9.41 7.66
CA PHE A 174 25.03 8.01 7.86
C PHE A 174 23.73 7.88 8.66
N THR A 175 23.61 8.60 9.78
CA THR A 175 22.39 8.56 10.60
C THR A 175 21.18 9.10 9.84
N HIS A 176 21.37 10.16 9.04
CA HIS A 176 20.31 10.71 8.20
C HIS A 176 19.85 9.70 7.14
N LEU A 177 20.80 9.02 6.49
CA LEU A 177 20.50 7.97 5.51
C LEU A 177 19.73 6.79 6.14
N ILE A 178 20.13 6.28 7.31
CA ILE A 178 19.36 5.19 7.92
C ILE A 178 17.98 5.69 8.37
N LEU A 179 17.86 6.92 8.87
CA LEU A 179 16.55 7.46 9.27
C LEU A 179 15.62 7.60 8.04
N ALA A 180 16.16 8.05 6.90
CA ALA A 180 15.41 8.14 5.65
C ALA A 180 14.99 6.75 5.14
N ALA A 181 15.88 5.77 5.17
CA ALA A 181 15.60 4.40 4.73
C ALA A 181 14.58 3.68 5.65
N PHE A 182 14.67 3.89 6.96
CA PHE A 182 13.85 3.22 7.97
C PHE A 182 12.75 4.12 8.55
N GLY A 183 12.26 5.11 7.80
CA GLY A 183 11.28 6.10 8.31
C GLY A 183 9.96 5.53 8.86
N ASN A 184 9.58 4.30 8.46
CA ASN A 184 8.40 3.60 8.98
C ASN A 184 8.71 2.57 10.08
N TYR A 185 9.97 2.45 10.50
CA TYR A 185 10.41 1.49 11.50
C TYR A 185 10.19 2.05 12.90
N THR A 186 9.47 1.31 13.75
CA THR A 186 9.04 1.80 15.06
C THR A 186 9.98 1.41 16.20
N LYS A 187 10.93 0.50 15.97
CA LYS A 187 11.87 0.04 17.00
C LYS A 187 13.16 0.85 16.97
N ARG A 188 13.88 0.86 18.10
CA ARG A 188 15.18 1.52 18.21
C ARG A 188 16.18 0.89 17.24
N ILE A 189 16.72 1.71 16.33
CA ILE A 189 17.76 1.29 15.39
C ILE A 189 19.11 1.23 16.13
N ILE A 190 19.77 0.08 16.07
CA ILE A 190 21.11 -0.10 16.61
C ILE A 190 22.09 0.24 15.50
N LEU A 191 22.90 1.28 15.71
CA LEU A 191 23.93 1.68 14.75
C LEU A 191 25.21 0.85 14.96
N PRO A 192 25.88 0.39 13.90
CA PRO A 192 27.17 -0.25 14.01
C PRO A 192 28.24 0.75 14.50
N PRO A 193 29.31 0.28 15.17
CA PRO A 193 30.45 1.13 15.48
C PRO A 193 31.12 1.64 14.19
N PRO A 194 31.70 2.85 14.19
CA PRO A 194 32.40 3.36 13.02
C PRO A 194 33.66 2.55 12.74
N THR A 195 33.97 2.37 11.46
CA THR A 195 35.17 1.63 11.01
C THR A 195 36.47 2.39 11.29
N ILE A 196 36.43 3.72 11.20
CA ILE A 196 37.58 4.60 11.49
C ILE A 196 37.34 5.26 12.85
N LEU A 197 38.11 4.82 13.85
CA LEU A 197 38.04 5.33 15.23
C LEU A 197 39.16 6.33 15.55
N LEU A 198 40.18 6.41 14.69
CA LEU A 198 41.46 7.04 15.00
C LEU A 198 41.69 8.30 14.17
N LEU A 199 41.47 9.47 14.77
CA LEU A 199 42.17 10.76 14.48
C LEU A 199 41.61 11.96 15.26
N LEU A 200 40.48 11.85 15.98
CA LEU A 200 39.98 12.96 16.81
C LEU A 200 40.60 13.05 18.22
N LEU A 201 41.34 12.03 18.67
CA LEU A 201 42.02 12.03 19.98
C LEU A 201 43.43 12.64 19.94
N LEU A 202 44.02 12.86 18.75
CA LEU A 202 45.38 13.39 18.62
C LEU A 202 45.47 14.93 18.65
N ASN A 203 44.35 15.66 18.56
CA ASN A 203 44.33 17.12 18.67
C ASN A 203 44.09 17.64 20.11
N PHE A 204 44.08 16.75 21.12
CA PHE A 204 43.98 17.13 22.54
C PHE A 204 45.31 17.03 23.30
N PHE A 205 46.37 16.55 22.66
CA PHE A 205 47.73 16.50 23.20
C PHE A 205 48.71 17.12 22.19
N SER A 206 48.60 18.42 21.95
CA SER A 206 49.68 19.29 21.47
C SER A 206 49.41 20.74 21.85
#